data_AF-A0A2H3G7P7-F1
#
_entry.id   AF-A0A2H3G7P7-F1
#
_cell.length_a   1.000
_cell.length_b   1.000
_cell.length_c   1.000
_cell.angle_alpha   90.00
_cell.angle_beta   90.00
_cell.angle_gamma   90.00
#
_symmetry.space_group_name_H-M   'P 1'
#
loop_
_entity.id
_entity.type
_entity.pdbx_description
1 polymer ?
#
loop_
_entity_poly.entity_id
_entity_poly.type
_entity_poly.pdbx_seq_one_letter_code
_entity_poly.pdbx_strand_id
1 'polypeptide(L)'
;MWNRQSWKSMSGQQLLRLVTTASAVAISYEGISQGVMGAVTVAPEFGRRMGYTNDKDEVVKPMLQGGIAAVYYCGSLFAAFWAGSFSDNYGRIKGMWMACFWCMAGVILQASAVNLAHMLCARFVAGMGVAFILVIAPMWTAELSAASHRGKQIALTFLANFSGIALAAWIGFGTSFTEVGGGQFRWRFEFGIQIIPVISLAVLSLLVPESPRWLVKAGRPDEALEILQSCGGMVTLNTLMRRMNIERL
;
A
#
# COMPACT_ATOMS: atom_id res chain seq x y z
N MET A 1 5.72 -4.71 25.42
CA MET A 1 4.91 -5.94 25.21
C MET A 1 3.55 -5.50 24.67
N TRP A 2 3.40 -5.47 23.33
CA TRP A 2 2.21 -4.92 22.67
C TRP A 2 1.20 -6.03 22.35
N ASN A 3 -0.08 -5.77 22.62
CA ASN A 3 -1.13 -6.78 22.72
C ASN A 3 -1.49 -7.39 21.34
N ARG A 4 -0.74 -8.43 20.93
CA ARG A 4 -0.92 -9.20 19.68
C ARG A 4 -2.25 -9.98 19.59
N GLN A 5 -3.14 -9.83 20.56
CA GLN A 5 -4.35 -10.66 20.73
C GLN A 5 -5.67 -9.87 20.69
N SER A 6 -5.68 -8.58 20.33
CA SER A 6 -6.92 -7.78 20.23
C SER A 6 -7.95 -8.35 19.25
N TRP A 7 -7.52 -9.17 18.28
CA TRP A 7 -8.41 -9.88 17.37
C TRP A 7 -9.15 -11.06 18.04
N LYS A 8 -8.67 -11.58 19.19
CA LYS A 8 -9.30 -12.71 19.88
C LYS A 8 -10.68 -12.38 20.46
N SER A 9 -10.95 -11.11 20.74
CA SER A 9 -12.27 -10.67 21.20
C SER A 9 -13.26 -10.36 20.08
N MET A 10 -12.85 -10.47 18.81
CA MET A 10 -13.69 -10.14 17.65
C MET A 10 -14.39 -11.38 17.10
N SER A 11 -15.65 -11.23 16.68
CA SER A 11 -16.34 -12.29 15.92
C SER A 11 -15.72 -12.49 14.54
N GLY A 12 -15.88 -13.68 13.96
CA GLY A 12 -15.36 -14.02 12.63
C GLY A 12 -15.68 -13.04 11.52
N GLN A 13 -16.92 -12.55 11.52
CA GLN A 13 -17.38 -11.57 10.54
C GLN A 13 -16.71 -10.20 10.74
N GLN A 14 -16.45 -9.81 11.98
CA GLN A 14 -15.74 -8.57 12.31
C GLN A 14 -14.27 -8.66 11.90
N LEU A 15 -13.62 -9.81 12.13
CA LEU A 15 -12.25 -10.07 11.74
C LEU A 15 -12.08 -10.01 10.21
N LEU A 16 -12.99 -10.65 9.48
CA LEU A 16 -12.98 -10.63 8.01
C LEU A 16 -13.18 -9.21 7.45
N ARG A 17 -14.10 -8.42 8.05
CA ARG A 17 -14.31 -7.02 7.68
C ARG A 17 -13.07 -6.19 7.96
N LEU A 18 -12.44 -6.34 9.13
CA LEU A 18 -11.22 -5.63 9.50
C LEU A 18 -10.09 -5.87 8.50
N VAL A 19 -9.84 -7.13 8.15
CA VAL A 19 -8.81 -7.52 7.17
C VAL A 19 -9.13 -6.92 5.79
N THR A 20 -10.39 -7.03 5.36
CA THR A 20 -10.82 -6.46 4.07
C THR A 20 -10.65 -4.93 4.06
N THR A 21 -10.98 -4.25 5.16
CA THR A 21 -10.79 -2.80 5.30
C THR A 21 -9.31 -2.43 5.31
N ALA A 22 -8.45 -3.17 6.01
CA ALA A 22 -7.01 -2.93 6.01
C ALA A 22 -6.41 -3.10 4.60
N SER A 23 -6.78 -4.16 3.88
CA SER A 23 -6.38 -4.37 2.49
C SER A 23 -6.91 -3.28 1.57
N ALA A 24 -8.16 -2.83 1.77
CA ALA A 24 -8.75 -1.74 1.00
C ALA A 24 -7.99 -0.43 1.23
N VAL A 25 -7.66 -0.06 2.48
CA VAL A 25 -6.87 1.14 2.79
C VAL A 25 -5.47 1.08 2.17
N ALA A 26 -4.82 -0.08 2.24
CA ALA A 26 -3.52 -0.33 1.59
C ALA A 26 -3.57 -0.07 0.08
N ILE A 27 -4.56 -0.65 -0.60
CA ILE A 27 -4.70 -0.52 -2.05
C ILE A 27 -5.26 0.85 -2.47
N SER A 28 -6.04 1.51 -1.62
CA SER A 28 -6.42 2.91 -1.80
C SER A 28 -5.22 3.84 -1.74
N TYR A 29 -4.26 3.62 -0.84
CA TYR A 29 -3.01 4.41 -0.81
C TYR A 29 -2.26 4.31 -2.14
N GLU A 30 -2.19 3.12 -2.72
CA GLU A 30 -1.55 2.91 -4.04
C GLU A 30 -2.29 3.69 -5.13
N GLY A 31 -3.62 3.65 -5.14
CA GLY A 31 -4.44 4.43 -6.06
C GLY A 31 -4.29 5.96 -5.88
N ILE A 32 -4.24 6.44 -4.64
CA ILE A 32 -3.99 7.86 -4.35
C ILE A 32 -2.60 8.25 -4.87
N SER A 33 -1.58 7.41 -4.66
CA SER A 33 -0.21 7.66 -5.15
C SER A 33 -0.16 7.82 -6.67
N GLN A 34 -0.89 6.98 -7.40
CA GLN A 34 -1.04 7.08 -8.85
C GLN A 34 -1.77 8.36 -9.27
N GLY A 35 -2.91 8.65 -8.65
CA GLY A 35 -3.73 9.82 -8.99
C GLY A 35 -3.05 11.16 -8.69
N VAL A 36 -2.31 11.24 -7.58
CA VAL A 36 -1.52 12.43 -7.21
C VAL A 36 -0.50 12.76 -8.29
N MET A 37 0.17 11.75 -8.87
CA MET A 37 1.13 12.04 -9.94
C MET A 37 0.46 12.69 -11.15
N GLY A 38 -0.78 12.32 -11.47
CA GLY A 38 -1.56 12.96 -12.54
C GLY A 38 -1.80 14.45 -12.28
N ALA A 39 -2.21 14.81 -11.06
CA ALA A 39 -2.51 16.19 -10.69
C ALA A 39 -1.26 17.06 -10.45
N VAL A 40 -0.19 16.50 -9.88
CA VAL A 40 1.08 17.19 -9.68
C VAL A 40 1.78 17.51 -11.00
N THR A 41 1.71 16.60 -11.97
CA THR A 41 2.43 16.75 -13.24
C THR A 41 1.93 17.93 -14.07
N VAL A 42 0.66 18.30 -13.89
CA VAL A 42 0.05 19.47 -14.54
C VAL A 42 0.22 20.76 -13.73
N ALA A 43 0.89 20.72 -12.56
CA ALA A 43 1.15 21.92 -11.78
C ALA A 43 2.31 22.72 -12.42
N PRO A 44 2.08 24.00 -12.81
CA PRO A 44 3.08 24.85 -13.47
C PRO A 44 4.42 24.92 -12.73
N GLU A 45 4.37 25.19 -11.42
CA GLU A 45 5.57 25.33 -10.60
C GLU A 45 6.37 24.02 -10.54
N PHE A 46 5.69 22.88 -10.39
CA PHE A 46 6.35 21.58 -10.36
C PHE A 46 7.09 21.30 -11.67
N GLY A 47 6.48 21.64 -12.81
CA GLY A 47 7.11 21.54 -14.13
C GLY A 47 8.37 22.37 -14.26
N ARG A 48 8.32 23.63 -13.82
CA ARG A 48 9.47 24.55 -13.88
C ARG A 48 10.59 24.08 -12.95
N ARG A 49 10.25 23.68 -11.72
CA ARG A 49 11.20 23.19 -10.71
C ARG A 49 11.89 21.89 -11.11
N MET A 50 11.14 20.97 -11.72
CA MET A 50 11.70 19.71 -12.22
C MET A 50 12.41 19.88 -13.57
N GLY A 51 12.30 21.06 -14.20
CA GLY A 51 13.03 21.43 -15.40
C GLY A 51 12.50 20.78 -16.68
N TYR A 52 11.21 20.40 -16.69
CA TYR A 52 10.56 19.81 -17.87
C TYR A 52 9.57 20.74 -18.59
N THR A 53 9.22 21.90 -18.01
CA THR A 53 8.43 22.94 -18.68
C THR A 53 9.25 24.21 -18.99
N ASN A 54 8.78 25.02 -19.94
CA ASN A 54 9.32 26.34 -20.25
C ASN A 54 8.65 27.45 -19.40
N ASP A 55 9.05 28.71 -19.62
CA ASP A 55 8.48 29.88 -18.92
C ASP A 55 6.98 30.12 -19.21
N LYS A 56 6.44 29.47 -20.26
CA LYS A 56 5.03 29.49 -20.64
C LYS A 56 4.25 28.28 -20.13
N ASP A 57 4.85 27.46 -19.26
CA ASP A 57 4.29 26.21 -18.72
C ASP A 57 4.03 25.09 -19.74
N GLU A 58 4.63 25.19 -20.93
CA GLU A 58 4.55 24.14 -21.94
C GLU A 58 5.60 23.08 -21.67
N VAL A 59 5.22 21.81 -21.83
CA VAL A 59 6.13 20.67 -21.65
C VAL A 59 7.14 20.62 -22.79
N VAL A 60 8.40 20.94 -22.49
CA VAL A 60 9.52 20.89 -23.44
C VAL A 60 10.32 19.58 -23.34
N LYS A 61 10.25 18.87 -22.20
CA LYS A 61 10.95 17.59 -21.99
C LYS A 61 9.99 16.48 -21.55
N PRO A 62 9.17 15.93 -22.46
CA PRO A 62 8.20 14.88 -22.13
C PRO A 62 8.86 13.60 -21.61
N MET A 63 10.05 13.25 -22.11
CA MET A 63 10.81 12.09 -21.59
C MET A 63 11.20 12.25 -20.12
N LEU A 64 11.52 13.48 -19.67
CA LEU A 64 11.88 13.73 -18.29
C LEU A 64 10.67 13.62 -17.36
N GLN A 65 9.54 14.19 -17.77
CA GLN A 65 8.26 14.07 -17.07
C GLN A 65 7.84 12.60 -16.91
N GLY A 66 7.90 11.82 -18.00
CA GLY A 66 7.64 10.38 -17.97
C GLY A 66 8.64 9.62 -17.11
N GLY A 67 9.93 9.99 -17.16
CA GLY A 67 10.98 9.39 -16.32
C GLY A 67 10.72 9.58 -14.83
N ILE A 68 10.29 10.76 -14.39
CA ILE A 68 9.93 11.05 -12.99
C ILE A 68 8.77 10.15 -12.50
N ALA A 69 7.82 9.83 -13.38
CA ALA A 69 6.75 8.87 -13.07
C ALA A 69 7.27 7.42 -13.09
N ALA A 70 8.14 7.06 -14.04
CA ALA A 70 8.65 5.71 -14.23
C ALA A 70 9.58 5.24 -13.09
N VAL A 71 10.39 6.13 -12.51
CA VAL A 71 11.32 5.80 -11.40
C VAL A 71 10.60 5.19 -10.19
N TYR A 72 9.34 5.56 -9.97
CA TYR A 72 8.51 4.93 -8.95
C TYR A 72 8.38 3.41 -9.18
N TYR A 73 8.10 2.99 -10.42
CA TYR A 73 8.01 1.56 -10.76
C TYR A 73 9.38 0.88 -10.74
N CYS A 74 10.47 1.59 -11.05
CA CYS A 74 11.82 1.06 -10.87
C CYS A 74 12.12 0.74 -9.40
N GLY A 75 11.73 1.62 -8.47
CA GLY A 75 11.82 1.37 -7.02
C GLY A 75 10.97 0.18 -6.59
N SER A 76 9.75 0.07 -7.13
CA SER A 76 8.86 -1.06 -6.87
C SER A 76 9.43 -2.39 -7.37
N LEU A 77 10.00 -2.40 -8.58
CA LEU A 77 10.65 -3.58 -9.16
C LEU A 77 11.84 -4.03 -8.31
N PHE A 78 12.68 -3.08 -7.89
CA PHE A 78 13.81 -3.38 -7.02
C PHE A 78 13.32 -4.01 -5.71
N ALA A 79 12.32 -3.41 -5.06
CA ALA A 79 11.76 -3.95 -3.83
C ALA A 79 11.05 -5.29 -3.96
N ALA A 80 10.46 -5.61 -5.12
CA ALA A 80 9.79 -6.88 -5.35
C ALA A 80 10.72 -8.10 -5.14
N PHE A 81 12.02 -7.97 -5.43
CA PHE A 81 12.99 -9.07 -5.26
C PHE A 81 13.13 -9.53 -3.81
N TRP A 82 13.00 -8.63 -2.83
CA TRP A 82 13.12 -8.98 -1.42
C TRP A 82 11.79 -8.90 -0.67
N ALA A 83 10.79 -8.15 -1.15
CA ALA A 83 9.51 -7.99 -0.46
C ALA A 83 8.81 -9.34 -0.22
N GLY A 84 8.84 -10.24 -1.21
CA GLY A 84 8.32 -11.60 -1.08
C GLY A 84 9.07 -12.40 -0.02
N SER A 85 10.39 -12.53 -0.16
CA SER A 85 11.27 -13.27 0.77
C SER A 85 11.17 -12.73 2.20
N PHE A 86 11.10 -11.40 2.37
CA PHE A 86 10.97 -10.77 3.68
C PHE A 86 9.62 -11.08 4.32
N SER A 87 8.52 -10.95 3.58
CA SER A 87 7.17 -11.27 4.07
C SER A 87 7.02 -12.75 4.43
N ASP A 88 7.71 -13.63 3.72
CA ASP A 88 7.71 -15.07 3.98
C ASP A 88 8.57 -15.53 5.15
N ASN A 89 9.61 -14.79 5.51
CA ASN A 89 10.51 -15.14 6.61
C ASN A 89 10.10 -14.43 7.91
N TYR A 90 9.80 -13.13 7.85
CA TYR A 90 9.56 -12.31 9.04
C TYR A 90 8.08 -12.14 9.42
N GLY A 91 7.18 -12.50 8.52
CA GLY A 91 5.74 -12.37 8.70
C GLY A 91 5.17 -11.17 7.94
N ARG A 92 3.86 -11.24 7.69
CA ARG A 92 3.13 -10.27 6.89
C ARG A 92 2.92 -8.98 7.67
N ILE A 93 2.65 -9.04 8.98
CA ILE A 93 2.50 -7.85 9.82
C ILE A 93 3.80 -7.05 9.85
N LYS A 94 4.95 -7.71 10.05
CA LYS A 94 6.26 -7.03 10.02
C LYS A 94 6.57 -6.47 8.63
N GLY A 95 6.21 -7.20 7.57
CA GLY A 95 6.26 -6.68 6.20
C GLY A 95 5.42 -5.41 6.03
N MET A 96 4.24 -5.34 6.63
CA MET A 96 3.37 -4.16 6.54
C MET A 96 3.95 -2.95 7.27
N TRP A 97 4.59 -3.16 8.43
CA TRP A 97 5.31 -2.10 9.12
C TRP A 97 6.48 -1.56 8.29
N MET A 98 7.23 -2.43 7.61
CA MET A 98 8.25 -2.02 6.66
C MET A 98 7.66 -1.24 5.49
N ALA A 99 6.51 -1.68 4.96
CA ALA A 99 5.79 -0.98 3.92
C ALA A 99 5.42 0.44 4.36
N CYS A 100 4.80 0.57 5.54
CA CYS A 100 4.42 1.86 6.10
C CYS A 100 5.64 2.77 6.31
N PHE A 101 6.74 2.23 6.83
CA PHE A 101 7.99 2.99 7.01
C PHE A 101 8.50 3.58 5.69
N TRP A 102 8.63 2.76 4.65
CA TRP A 102 9.10 3.21 3.33
C TRP A 102 8.11 4.17 2.65
N CYS A 103 6.81 3.93 2.77
CA CYS A 103 5.77 4.83 2.27
C CYS A 103 5.81 6.20 2.97
N MET A 104 5.90 6.25 4.30
CA MET A 104 6.02 7.51 5.03
C MET A 104 7.29 8.26 4.65
N ALA A 105 8.43 7.56 4.58
CA ALA A 105 9.69 8.16 4.14
C ALA A 105 9.58 8.73 2.72
N GLY A 106 8.99 7.98 1.79
CA GLY A 106 8.73 8.43 0.43
C GLY A 106 7.85 9.67 0.37
N VAL A 107 6.74 9.70 1.11
CA VAL A 107 5.83 10.85 1.18
C VAL A 107 6.53 12.10 1.72
N ILE A 108 7.29 11.97 2.81
CA ILE A 108 8.02 13.09 3.42
C ILE A 108 9.09 13.63 2.46
N LEU A 109 9.83 12.76 1.79
CA LEU A 109 10.84 13.15 0.80
C LEU A 109 10.19 13.83 -0.42
N GLN A 110 9.04 13.33 -0.90
CA GLN A 110 8.34 13.93 -2.03
C GLN A 110 7.79 15.31 -1.67
N ALA A 111 7.19 15.46 -0.48
CA ALA A 111 6.66 16.74 -0.02
C ALA A 111 7.76 17.79 0.25
N SER A 112 8.97 17.35 0.62
CA SER A 112 10.12 18.23 0.89
C SER A 112 11.07 18.42 -0.30
N ALA A 113 10.75 17.87 -1.47
CA ALA A 113 11.63 17.92 -2.63
C ALA A 113 11.96 19.37 -3.05
N VAL A 114 13.24 19.60 -3.37
CA VAL A 114 13.77 20.92 -3.77
C VAL A 114 14.33 20.93 -5.19
N ASN A 115 14.73 19.77 -5.71
CA ASN A 115 15.32 19.60 -7.03
C ASN A 115 14.91 18.26 -7.65
N LEU A 116 15.21 18.09 -8.94
CA LEU A 116 14.91 16.88 -9.70
C LEU A 116 15.52 15.62 -9.07
N ALA A 117 16.80 15.66 -8.71
CA ALA A 117 17.50 14.50 -8.14
C ALA A 117 16.85 14.03 -6.83
N HIS A 118 16.49 14.96 -5.93
CA HIS A 118 15.76 14.66 -4.71
C HIS A 118 14.40 14.02 -5.05
N MET A 119 13.64 14.57 -6.01
CA MET A 119 12.36 13.98 -6.41
C MET A 119 12.52 12.56 -6.97
N LEU A 120 13.55 12.28 -7.78
CA LEU A 120 13.84 10.94 -8.29
C LEU A 120 14.16 9.96 -7.14
N CYS A 121 15.00 10.34 -6.19
CA CYS A 121 15.28 9.53 -5.01
C CYS A 121 14.01 9.31 -4.16
N ALA A 122 13.21 10.35 -3.94
CA ALA A 122 11.96 10.27 -3.19
C ALA A 122 10.94 9.34 -3.85
N ARG A 123 10.90 9.31 -5.18
CA ARG A 123 10.04 8.41 -5.96
C ARG A 123 10.50 6.97 -5.88
N PHE A 124 11.81 6.74 -5.98
CA PHE A 124 12.38 5.42 -5.80
C PHE A 124 12.02 4.84 -4.42
N VAL A 125 12.19 5.64 -3.36
CA VAL A 125 11.86 5.26 -1.98
C VAL A 125 10.38 4.98 -1.80
N ALA A 126 9.50 5.82 -2.33
CA ALA A 126 8.05 5.57 -2.26
C ALA A 126 7.63 4.30 -3.00
N GLY A 127 8.25 4.03 -4.17
CA GLY A 127 8.03 2.80 -4.92
C GLY A 127 8.39 1.54 -4.13
N MET A 128 9.49 1.59 -3.37
CA MET A 128 9.87 0.47 -2.50
C MET A 128 8.76 0.12 -1.50
N GLY A 129 8.16 1.11 -0.84
CA GLY A 129 7.07 0.88 0.12
C GLY A 129 5.83 0.27 -0.53
N VAL A 130 5.48 0.75 -1.74
CA VAL A 130 4.31 0.27 -2.48
C VAL A 130 4.46 -1.19 -2.90
N ALA A 131 5.65 -1.63 -3.28
CA ALA A 131 5.89 -3.04 -3.60
C ALA A 131 5.51 -3.97 -2.45
N PHE A 132 5.85 -3.61 -1.21
CA PHE A 132 5.43 -4.38 -0.04
C PHE A 132 3.91 -4.39 0.13
N ILE A 133 3.24 -3.25 -0.06
CA ILE A 133 1.78 -3.14 0.02
C ILE A 133 1.12 -4.08 -1.01
N LEU A 134 1.57 -4.03 -2.26
CA LEU A 134 1.03 -4.82 -3.37
C LEU A 134 1.26 -6.33 -3.20
N VAL A 135 2.30 -6.73 -2.48
CA VAL A 135 2.52 -8.14 -2.14
C VAL A 135 1.63 -8.56 -0.97
N ILE A 136 1.56 -7.75 0.10
CA ILE A 136 0.92 -8.17 1.36
C ILE A 136 -0.61 -8.09 1.30
N ALA A 137 -1.17 -7.01 0.75
CA ALA A 137 -2.62 -6.79 0.74
C ALA A 137 -3.42 -7.92 0.05
N PRO A 138 -3.09 -8.37 -1.19
CA PRO A 138 -3.81 -9.46 -1.82
C PRO A 138 -3.56 -10.81 -1.13
N MET A 139 -2.37 -11.02 -0.52
CA MET A 139 -2.11 -12.24 0.24
C MET A 139 -3.00 -12.34 1.49
N TRP A 140 -3.14 -11.26 2.26
CA TRP A 140 -4.07 -11.23 3.40
C TRP A 140 -5.50 -11.51 2.98
N THR A 141 -5.96 -10.85 1.93
CA THR A 141 -7.30 -11.08 1.40
C THR A 141 -7.45 -12.52 0.93
N ALA A 142 -6.47 -13.11 0.24
CA ALA A 142 -6.55 -14.48 -0.25
C ALA A 142 -6.53 -15.53 0.88
N GLU A 143 -5.72 -15.34 1.92
CA GLU A 143 -5.55 -16.31 3.01
C GLU A 143 -6.70 -16.31 4.01
N LEU A 144 -7.36 -15.16 4.20
CA LEU A 144 -8.44 -14.99 5.19
C LEU A 144 -9.84 -15.02 4.57
N SER A 145 -9.96 -14.89 3.24
CA SER A 145 -11.24 -15.01 2.54
C SER A 145 -11.69 -16.47 2.35
N ALA A 146 -12.97 -16.72 2.60
CA ALA A 146 -13.62 -17.95 2.18
C ALA A 146 -13.60 -18.09 0.65
N ALA A 147 -13.37 -19.29 0.13
CA ALA A 147 -13.22 -19.56 -1.30
C ALA A 147 -14.40 -19.04 -2.16
N SER A 148 -15.61 -19.04 -1.61
CA SER A 148 -16.83 -18.56 -2.27
C SER A 148 -16.94 -17.03 -2.39
N HIS A 149 -16.26 -16.28 -1.51
CA HIS A 149 -16.37 -14.80 -1.44
C HIS A 149 -15.08 -14.07 -1.83
N ARG A 150 -14.00 -14.81 -2.12
CA ARG A 150 -12.69 -14.25 -2.47
C ARG A 150 -12.76 -13.28 -3.65
N GLY A 151 -13.50 -13.61 -4.70
CA GLY A 151 -13.66 -12.74 -5.88
C GLY A 151 -14.28 -11.38 -5.52
N LYS A 152 -15.32 -11.39 -4.68
CA LYS A 152 -15.99 -10.15 -4.22
C LYS A 152 -15.07 -9.27 -3.38
N GLN A 153 -14.24 -9.87 -2.51
CA GLN A 153 -13.31 -9.10 -1.67
C GLN A 153 -12.14 -8.52 -2.45
N ILE A 154 -11.61 -9.27 -3.42
CA ILE A 154 -10.59 -8.75 -4.33
C ILE A 154 -11.18 -7.60 -5.17
N ALA A 155 -12.37 -7.77 -5.73
CA ALA A 155 -13.06 -6.72 -6.46
C ALA A 155 -13.28 -5.46 -5.61
N LEU A 156 -13.68 -5.60 -4.35
CA LEU A 156 -13.84 -4.47 -3.42
C LEU A 156 -12.51 -3.76 -3.16
N THR A 157 -11.42 -4.51 -3.09
CA THR A 157 -10.08 -3.96 -2.88
C THR A 157 -9.63 -3.14 -4.10
N PHE A 158 -9.87 -3.63 -5.32
CA PHE A 158 -9.61 -2.85 -6.54
C PHE A 158 -10.56 -1.67 -6.72
N LEU A 159 -11.82 -1.78 -6.28
CA LEU A 159 -12.72 -0.62 -6.23
C LEU A 159 -12.15 0.47 -5.30
N ALA A 160 -11.57 0.07 -4.17
CA ALA A 160 -10.87 0.97 -3.27
C ALA A 160 -9.66 1.65 -3.94
N ASN A 161 -8.96 0.96 -4.84
CA ASN A 161 -7.90 1.53 -5.67
C ASN A 161 -8.43 2.68 -6.56
N PHE A 162 -9.42 2.40 -7.39
CA PHE A 162 -9.99 3.38 -8.31
C PHE A 162 -10.62 4.55 -7.57
N SER A 163 -11.25 4.30 -6.42
CA SER A 163 -11.75 5.37 -5.56
C SER A 163 -10.63 6.27 -5.03
N GLY A 164 -9.45 5.70 -4.74
CA GLY A 164 -8.26 6.44 -4.34
C GLY A 164 -7.72 7.33 -5.47
N ILE A 165 -7.66 6.81 -6.71
CA ILE A 165 -7.28 7.58 -7.90
C ILE A 165 -8.26 8.75 -8.10
N ALA A 166 -9.56 8.49 -8.03
CA ALA A 166 -10.60 9.52 -8.19
C ALA A 166 -10.51 10.58 -7.08
N LEU A 167 -10.31 10.17 -5.82
CA LEU A 167 -10.15 11.07 -4.69
C LEU A 167 -8.94 11.98 -4.88
N ALA A 168 -7.79 11.44 -5.30
CA ALA A 168 -6.60 12.22 -5.61
C ALA A 168 -6.84 13.23 -6.73
N ALA A 169 -7.57 12.85 -7.79
CA ALA A 169 -7.94 13.75 -8.87
C ALA A 169 -8.84 14.90 -8.38
N TRP A 170 -9.82 14.62 -7.51
CA TRP A 170 -10.67 15.66 -6.90
C TRP A 170 -9.90 16.59 -5.97
N ILE A 171 -8.96 16.06 -5.18
CA ILE A 171 -8.06 16.88 -4.35
C ILE A 171 -7.17 17.75 -5.24
N GLY A 172 -6.61 17.20 -6.31
CA GLY A 172 -5.82 17.93 -7.30
C GLY A 172 -6.62 19.05 -7.98
N PHE A 173 -7.90 18.78 -8.29
CA PHE A 173 -8.81 19.79 -8.80
C PHE A 173 -9.08 20.89 -7.76
N GLY A 174 -9.36 20.53 -6.50
CA GLY A 174 -9.59 21.50 -5.43
C GLY A 174 -8.37 22.39 -5.16
N THR A 175 -7.17 21.81 -5.18
CA THR A 175 -5.92 22.56 -5.00
C THR A 175 -5.49 23.34 -6.24
N SER A 176 -6.05 23.03 -7.42
CA SER A 176 -5.74 23.75 -8.67
C SER A 176 -6.14 25.23 -8.64
N PHE A 177 -7.16 25.59 -7.84
CA PHE A 177 -7.61 26.98 -7.64
C PHE A 177 -6.74 27.77 -6.67
N THR A 178 -5.73 27.14 -6.05
CA THR A 178 -4.96 27.73 -4.97
C THR A 178 -3.58 28.15 -5.46
N GLU A 179 -3.29 29.45 -5.45
CA GLU A 179 -1.97 29.99 -5.83
C GLU A 179 -1.04 30.24 -4.63
N VAL A 180 -1.45 29.81 -3.44
CA VAL A 180 -0.72 30.02 -2.18
C VAL A 180 0.72 29.50 -2.28
N GLY A 181 1.66 30.35 -1.88
CA GLY A 181 3.09 30.03 -1.92
C GLY A 181 3.69 29.97 -3.32
N GLY A 182 3.11 30.64 -4.32
CA GLY A 182 3.60 30.63 -5.70
C GLY A 182 3.40 29.28 -6.40
N GLY A 183 2.33 28.56 -6.06
CA GLY A 183 2.03 27.23 -6.60
C GLY A 183 2.77 26.06 -5.93
N GLN A 184 3.68 26.35 -4.99
CA GLN A 184 4.41 25.32 -4.21
C GLN A 184 3.49 24.46 -3.36
N PHE A 185 2.48 25.10 -2.76
CA PHE A 185 1.58 24.44 -1.83
C PHE A 185 0.79 23.33 -2.54
N ARG A 186 0.35 23.57 -3.78
CA ARG A 186 -0.48 22.65 -4.57
C ARG A 186 0.11 21.25 -4.64
N TRP A 187 1.30 21.10 -5.23
CA TRP A 187 1.88 19.77 -5.43
C TRP A 187 2.46 19.17 -4.14
N ARG A 188 2.96 19.99 -3.21
CA ARG A 188 3.47 19.51 -1.91
C ARG A 188 2.36 18.98 -1.03
N PHE A 189 1.20 19.63 -1.03
CA PHE A 189 0.02 19.17 -0.30
C PHE A 189 -0.52 17.87 -0.89
N GLU A 190 -0.55 17.73 -2.22
CA GLU A 190 -0.96 16.50 -2.88
C GLU A 190 -0.02 15.32 -2.54
N PHE A 191 1.29 15.53 -2.37
CA PHE A 191 2.14 14.49 -1.77
C PHE A 191 1.85 14.27 -0.29
N GLY A 192 1.71 15.34 0.48
CA GLY A 192 1.51 15.28 1.93
C GLY A 192 0.26 14.53 2.36
N ILE A 193 -0.86 14.66 1.63
CA ILE A 193 -2.14 14.01 1.99
C ILE A 193 -2.06 12.48 1.98
N GLN A 194 -1.10 11.91 1.25
CA GLN A 194 -0.84 10.47 1.21
C GLN A 194 -0.40 9.91 2.57
N ILE A 195 0.05 10.75 3.51
CA ILE A 195 0.42 10.30 4.86
C ILE A 195 -0.78 9.74 5.64
N ILE A 196 -1.99 10.26 5.38
CA ILE A 196 -3.22 9.89 6.10
C ILE A 196 -3.55 8.40 5.95
N PRO A 197 -3.66 7.84 4.72
CA PRO A 197 -3.91 6.41 4.56
C PRO A 197 -2.74 5.54 5.04
N VAL A 198 -1.48 6.02 5.00
CA VAL A 198 -0.34 5.26 5.53
C VAL A 198 -0.39 5.12 7.04
N ILE A 199 -0.69 6.21 7.77
CA ILE A 199 -0.87 6.17 9.22
C ILE A 199 -2.07 5.30 9.59
N SER A 200 -3.17 5.43 8.84
CA SER A 200 -4.37 4.59 9.02
C SER A 200 -4.05 3.11 8.85
N LEU A 201 -3.24 2.76 7.85
CA LEU A 201 -2.79 1.40 7.60
C LEU A 201 -1.87 0.89 8.73
N ALA A 202 -0.96 1.72 9.23
CA ALA A 202 -0.10 1.38 10.36
C ALA A 202 -0.93 1.07 11.62
N VAL A 203 -1.93 1.89 11.92
CA VAL A 203 -2.86 1.66 13.05
C VAL A 203 -3.68 0.40 12.83
N LEU A 204 -4.25 0.19 11.64
CA LEU A 204 -5.03 -1.02 11.33
C LEU A 204 -4.18 -2.29 11.41
N SER A 205 -2.89 -2.22 11.04
CA SER A 205 -1.97 -3.34 11.13
C SER A 205 -1.73 -3.84 12.56
N LEU A 206 -2.02 -3.03 13.58
CA LEU A 206 -1.97 -3.44 14.99
C LEU A 206 -3.15 -4.32 15.40
N LEU A 207 -4.27 -4.22 14.68
CA LEU A 207 -5.51 -4.91 14.98
C LEU A 207 -5.66 -6.20 14.16
N VAL A 208 -5.01 -6.25 12.99
CA VAL A 208 -5.07 -7.39 12.06
C VAL A 208 -4.23 -8.57 12.58
N PRO A 209 -4.76 -9.81 12.53
CA PRO A 209 -3.99 -10.99 12.92
C PRO A 209 -2.90 -11.29 11.90
N GLU A 210 -1.90 -12.04 12.33
CA GLU A 210 -0.87 -12.56 11.42
C GLU A 210 -1.49 -13.56 10.43
N SER A 211 -0.86 -13.69 9.26
CA SER A 211 -1.25 -14.69 8.26
C SER A 211 -1.28 -16.11 8.84
N PRO A 212 -2.39 -16.87 8.71
CA PRO A 212 -2.45 -18.26 9.15
C PRO A 212 -1.40 -19.14 8.45
N ARG A 213 -1.13 -18.87 7.16
CA ARG A 213 -0.12 -19.60 6.40
C ARG A 213 1.28 -19.36 6.94
N TRP A 214 1.61 -18.12 7.31
CA TRP A 214 2.89 -17.81 7.92
C TRP A 214 3.01 -18.44 9.31
N LEU A 215 1.94 -18.42 10.12
CA LEU A 215 1.94 -19.04 11.46
C LEU A 215 2.23 -20.54 11.41
N VAL A 216 1.68 -21.26 10.42
CA VAL A 216 2.00 -22.68 10.19
C VAL A 216 3.49 -22.85 9.85
N LYS A 217 4.02 -22.03 8.92
CA LYS A 217 5.45 -22.08 8.55
C LYS A 217 6.38 -21.73 9.71
N ALA A 218 5.94 -20.85 10.61
CA ALA A 218 6.67 -20.44 11.81
C ALA A 218 6.55 -21.44 12.99
N GLY A 219 5.94 -22.61 12.79
CA GLY A 219 5.81 -23.63 13.83
C GLY A 219 4.73 -23.34 14.88
N ARG A 220 3.76 -22.46 14.59
CA ARG A 220 2.64 -22.09 15.47
C ARG A 220 1.28 -22.49 14.87
N PRO A 221 1.02 -23.78 14.64
CA PRO A 221 -0.22 -24.24 14.01
C PRO A 221 -1.47 -23.98 14.86
N ASP A 222 -1.35 -23.96 16.19
CA ASP A 222 -2.49 -23.76 17.10
C ASP A 222 -3.10 -22.36 16.97
N GLU A 223 -2.26 -21.33 16.78
CA GLU A 223 -2.74 -19.97 16.53
C GLU A 223 -3.33 -19.81 15.13
N ALA A 224 -2.75 -20.51 14.14
CA ALA A 224 -3.32 -20.54 12.79
C ALA A 224 -4.72 -21.18 12.82
N LEU A 225 -4.90 -22.23 13.63
CA LEU A 225 -6.15 -22.92 13.83
C LEU A 225 -7.20 -21.99 14.47
N GLU A 226 -6.82 -21.28 15.54
CA GLU A 226 -7.69 -20.32 16.24
C GLU A 226 -8.21 -19.25 15.27
N ILE A 227 -7.34 -18.65 14.46
CA ILE A 227 -7.72 -17.62 13.46
C ILE A 227 -8.65 -18.20 12.39
N LEU A 228 -8.36 -19.40 11.87
CA LEU A 228 -9.17 -20.04 10.83
C LEU A 228 -10.55 -20.44 11.35
N GLN A 229 -10.64 -20.91 12.60
CA GLN A 229 -11.90 -21.21 13.27
C GLN A 229 -12.72 -19.95 13.48
N SER A 230 -12.10 -18.85 13.94
CA SER A 230 -12.77 -17.56 14.05
C SER A 230 -13.32 -17.09 12.70
N CYS A 231 -12.56 -17.18 11.61
CA CYS A 231 -13.01 -16.76 10.27
C CYS A 231 -14.04 -17.70 9.60
N GLY A 232 -14.47 -18.79 10.25
CA GLY A 232 -15.46 -19.74 9.70
C GLY A 232 -14.89 -20.69 8.64
N GLY A 233 -13.56 -20.82 8.55
CA GLY A 233 -12.84 -21.57 7.51
C GLY A 233 -12.66 -23.07 7.78
N MET A 234 -13.73 -23.80 8.16
CA MET A 234 -13.63 -25.26 8.38
C MET A 234 -13.20 -26.04 7.12
N VAL A 235 -13.46 -25.54 5.91
CA VAL A 235 -13.13 -26.22 4.64
C VAL A 235 -11.66 -26.05 4.24
N THR A 236 -11.05 -24.91 4.56
CA THR A 236 -9.62 -24.65 4.29
C THR A 236 -8.73 -25.51 5.19
N LEU A 237 -9.21 -25.82 6.40
CA LEU A 237 -8.57 -26.66 7.40
C LEU A 237 -8.23 -28.08 6.88
N ASN A 238 -9.22 -28.80 6.35
CA ASN A 238 -9.03 -30.17 5.88
C ASN A 238 -8.06 -30.24 4.69
N THR A 239 -8.03 -29.20 3.86
CA THR A 239 -7.14 -29.12 2.70
C THR A 239 -5.70 -28.79 3.10
N LEU A 240 -5.50 -27.89 4.08
CA LEU A 240 -4.18 -27.56 4.61
C LEU A 240 -3.58 -28.70 5.44
N MET A 241 -4.37 -29.33 6.31
CA MET A 241 -3.91 -30.49 7.09
C MET A 241 -3.58 -31.69 6.19
N ARG A 242 -4.35 -31.94 5.12
CA ARG A 242 -4.00 -32.97 4.12
C ARG A 242 -2.68 -32.69 3.42
N ARG A 243 -2.40 -31.44 3.04
CA ARG A 243 -1.13 -31.09 2.40
C ARG A 243 0.07 -31.23 3.35
N MET A 244 -0.09 -30.88 4.63
CA MET A 244 0.96 -31.05 5.63
C MET A 244 1.25 -32.52 5.98
N ASN A 245 0.24 -33.40 5.91
CA ASN A 245 0.45 -34.84 6.09
C ASN A 245 1.13 -35.51 4.89
N ILE A 246 1.10 -34.89 3.70
CA ILE A 246 1.80 -35.38 2.51
C ILE A 246 3.29 -34.96 2.53
N GLU A 247 3.64 -33.84 3.18
CA GLU A 247 5.05 -33.42 3.34
C GLU A 247 5.79 -34.12 4.50
N ARG A 248 5.13 -35.04 5.22
CA ARG A 248 5.72 -35.83 6.32
C ARG A 248 5.93 -37.32 5.98
N LEU A 249 5.77 -37.72 4.72
CA LEU A 249 6.11 -39.06 4.18
C LEU A 249 7.23 -38.92 3.15
#